data_AF-A0A9W6BAA5-F1
#
_entry.id   AF-A0A9W6BAA5-F1
#
_cell.length_a   1.000
_cell.length_b   1.000
_cell.length_c   1.000
_cell.angle_alpha   90.00
_cell.angle_beta   90.00
_cell.angle_gamma   90.00
#
_symmetry.space_group_name_H-M   'P 1'
#
loop_
_entity.id
_entity.type
_entity.pdbx_description
1 polymer ?
#
loop_
_entity_poly.entity_id
_entity_poly.type
_entity_poly.pdbx_seq_one_letter_code
_entity_poly.pdbx_strand_id
1 'polypeptide(L)'
;MAHRSLGRCAMRGAQQVLRSGARRGHCCSPPHHLLDGYEPSTSARTLPWVQCAAVGTSSQAAWRLSPGTASAPLGYTSIAGADLKPPTQPLPDPEIMMHVEAALGSLDTKPLAPAPRPVVIVISGPSGVGKDAVLTRLKEQREDLYFVVTATSRPKRPGEVEGRDYFFVGRERFEQWIAEDMLLEHALVYGEYKGIPRQQVDAALAAGTDVVLRIDVQGAATVKRLIPDCVSIFVTADSEDVLVRRLVARKTEPLDKLLVRVKTARQENEHIANFDYVVVNRDGELDDCVRQVSGIIEAEKAKVSRRLG
;
A
#
# COMPACT_ATOMS: atom_id res chain seq x y z
N MET A 1 -10.31 54.68 41.76
CA MET A 1 -11.53 54.77 40.94
C MET A 1 -11.89 53.34 40.57
N ALA A 2 -12.69 52.63 41.38
CA ALA A 2 -14.17 52.60 41.36
C ALA A 2 -14.68 52.12 39.98
N HIS A 3 -15.52 51.10 39.81
CA HIS A 3 -16.64 50.62 40.61
C HIS A 3 -17.08 49.23 40.09
N ARG A 4 -17.37 48.29 41.02
CA ARG A 4 -18.52 47.33 41.12
C ARG A 4 -18.98 46.49 39.90
N SER A 5 -19.63 45.33 40.03
CA SER A 5 -19.79 44.26 41.05
C SER A 5 -20.92 43.33 40.56
N LEU A 6 -20.76 42.02 40.79
CA LEU A 6 -21.78 41.03 41.21
C LEU A 6 -22.90 40.60 40.26
N GLY A 7 -23.10 39.28 40.22
CA GLY A 7 -24.37 38.66 39.80
C GLY A 7 -24.31 37.13 39.70
N ARG A 8 -24.32 36.43 40.85
CA ARG A 8 -24.65 35.00 40.92
C ARG A 8 -26.15 34.82 40.65
N CYS A 9 -26.54 33.70 40.04
CA CYS A 9 -27.75 33.01 40.47
C CYS A 9 -27.63 31.50 40.22
N ALA A 10 -27.93 30.75 41.27
CA ALA A 10 -28.02 29.31 41.31
C ALA A 10 -29.47 28.88 41.03
N MET A 11 -29.69 27.59 40.77
CA MET A 11 -30.54 26.69 41.57
C MET A 11 -31.10 25.52 40.73
N ARG A 12 -30.82 24.30 41.24
CA ARG A 12 -31.74 23.14 41.44
C ARG A 12 -32.39 22.51 40.19
N GLY A 13 -32.48 21.18 40.08
CA GLY A 13 -32.11 20.11 41.00
C GLY A 13 -32.65 18.75 40.54
N ALA A 14 -32.15 17.71 41.22
CA ALA A 14 -32.77 16.40 41.50
C ALA A 14 -33.07 15.46 40.29
N GLN A 15 -32.91 14.13 40.38
CA GLN A 15 -33.08 13.26 41.54
C GLN A 15 -32.39 11.89 41.32
N GLN A 16 -31.78 11.38 42.40
CA GLN A 16 -31.40 9.98 42.66
C GLN A 16 -32.55 8.98 42.46
N VAL A 17 -32.24 7.74 42.06
CA VAL A 17 -32.59 6.53 42.83
C VAL A 17 -31.48 5.48 42.72
N LEU A 18 -31.09 4.97 43.88
CA LEU A 18 -30.09 3.95 44.20
C LEU A 18 -30.66 2.52 44.09
N ARG A 19 -29.71 1.57 44.12
CA ARG A 19 -29.71 0.22 44.75
C ARG A 19 -29.55 -0.89 43.72
N SER A 20 -28.83 -1.99 43.93
CA SER A 20 -27.85 -2.49 44.92
C SER A 20 -27.71 -3.98 44.56
N GLY A 21 -26.53 -4.61 44.70
CA GLY A 21 -26.50 -6.08 44.69
C GLY A 21 -25.17 -6.72 44.32
N ALA A 22 -24.35 -6.97 45.33
CA ALA A 22 -23.16 -7.83 45.25
C ALA A 22 -23.56 -9.33 45.30
N ARG A 23 -22.80 -10.20 44.61
CA ARG A 23 -22.05 -11.38 45.14
C ARG A 23 -21.77 -12.45 44.06
N ARG A 24 -20.53 -12.96 44.09
CA ARG A 24 -20.05 -14.37 43.94
C ARG A 24 -20.76 -15.21 42.85
N GLY A 25 -20.12 -15.63 41.75
CA GLY A 25 -18.96 -16.52 41.70
C GLY A 25 -19.42 -17.98 41.54
N HIS A 26 -19.12 -18.63 40.41
CA HIS A 26 -18.69 -20.03 40.28
C HIS A 26 -18.71 -20.49 38.81
N CYS A 27 -17.67 -21.25 38.49
CA CYS A 27 -17.45 -22.03 37.28
C CYS A 27 -18.59 -23.02 36.99
N CYS A 28 -18.81 -23.35 35.72
CA CYS A 28 -19.00 -24.73 35.24
C CYS A 28 -19.29 -24.75 33.73
N SER A 29 -18.39 -25.37 32.97
CA SER A 29 -18.70 -26.16 31.76
C SER A 29 -18.38 -27.63 32.11
N PRO A 30 -18.77 -28.66 31.33
CA PRO A 30 -19.87 -28.85 30.38
C PRO A 30 -20.70 -30.13 30.75
N PRO A 31 -21.48 -30.72 29.83
CA PRO A 31 -21.27 -32.15 29.63
C PRO A 31 -21.12 -32.58 28.16
N HIS A 32 -20.29 -33.60 27.99
CA HIS A 32 -20.11 -34.45 26.83
C HIS A 32 -21.32 -35.36 26.57
N HIS A 33 -21.62 -35.63 25.29
CA HIS A 33 -21.92 -36.95 24.67
C HIS A 33 -22.09 -36.69 23.15
N LEU A 34 -21.10 -36.99 22.31
CA LEU A 34 -20.82 -38.26 21.60
C LEU A 34 -21.86 -38.66 20.53
N LEU A 35 -21.42 -38.51 19.27
CA LEU A 35 -21.57 -39.37 18.08
C LEU A 35 -22.96 -39.57 17.45
N ASP A 36 -23.17 -39.01 16.26
CA ASP A 36 -23.01 -39.71 14.96
C ASP A 36 -23.58 -38.85 13.81
N GLY A 37 -23.02 -38.97 12.60
CA GLY A 37 -23.73 -38.58 11.37
C GLY A 37 -22.98 -37.69 10.39
N TYR A 38 -22.24 -38.34 9.49
CA TYR A 38 -21.62 -37.81 8.28
C TYR A 38 -22.68 -37.66 7.16
N GLU A 39 -22.81 -36.47 6.55
CA GLU A 39 -22.88 -36.23 5.08
C GLU A 39 -23.13 -34.73 4.77
N PRO A 40 -22.33 -34.08 3.88
CA PRO A 40 -22.57 -32.71 3.47
C PRO A 40 -23.42 -32.63 2.18
N SER A 41 -24.55 -31.94 2.27
CA SER A 41 -25.40 -31.61 1.11
C SER A 41 -24.79 -30.50 0.25
N THR A 42 -24.57 -30.83 -1.01
CA THR A 42 -24.19 -29.97 -2.13
C THR A 42 -25.32 -29.02 -2.55
N SER A 43 -25.04 -27.72 -2.65
CA SER A 43 -25.77 -26.82 -3.58
C SER A 43 -24.86 -25.71 -4.11
N ALA A 44 -23.91 -26.10 -4.98
CA ALA A 44 -23.25 -25.16 -5.87
C ALA A 44 -24.17 -24.92 -7.07
N ARG A 45 -24.61 -23.68 -7.27
CA ARG A 45 -25.30 -23.25 -8.49
C ARG A 45 -24.29 -23.14 -9.63
N THR A 46 -24.36 -24.07 -10.56
CA THR A 46 -23.63 -24.06 -11.83
C THR A 46 -24.36 -23.18 -12.84
N LEU A 47 -23.66 -22.18 -13.40
CA LEU A 47 -24.07 -21.46 -14.61
C LEU A 47 -23.67 -22.28 -15.85
N PRO A 48 -24.46 -22.26 -16.94
CA PRO A 48 -24.26 -23.15 -18.09
C PRO A 48 -23.07 -22.73 -18.95
N TRP A 49 -22.25 -23.73 -19.29
CA TRP A 49 -21.17 -23.65 -20.27
C TRP A 49 -21.75 -23.51 -21.68
N VAL A 50 -21.32 -22.49 -22.42
CA VAL A 50 -21.59 -22.34 -23.85
C VAL A 50 -20.73 -23.36 -24.61
N GLN A 51 -21.40 -24.24 -25.33
CA GLN A 51 -20.83 -25.29 -26.17
C GLN A 51 -20.49 -24.70 -27.54
N CYS A 52 -19.22 -24.39 -27.81
CA CYS A 52 -18.76 -24.08 -29.17
C CYS A 52 -18.54 -25.38 -29.95
N ALA A 53 -19.42 -25.63 -30.93
CA ALA A 53 -19.26 -26.70 -31.90
C ALA A 53 -18.05 -26.40 -32.81
N ALA A 54 -17.10 -27.34 -32.85
CA ALA A 54 -16.00 -27.35 -33.80
C ALA A 54 -16.52 -27.77 -35.18
N VAL A 55 -16.46 -26.87 -36.15
CA VAL A 55 -16.48 -27.23 -37.58
C VAL A 55 -15.03 -27.33 -38.02
N GLY A 56 -14.59 -28.55 -38.31
CA GLY A 56 -13.27 -28.81 -38.85
C GLY A 56 -13.22 -28.58 -40.35
N THR A 57 -12.17 -27.92 -40.81
CA THR A 57 -11.52 -28.25 -42.09
C THR A 57 -10.01 -28.08 -41.94
N SER A 58 -9.35 -29.22 -42.05
CA SER A 58 -7.96 -29.52 -42.35
C SER A 58 -7.10 -28.44 -43.01
N SER A 59 -5.95 -28.16 -42.40
CA SER A 59 -4.65 -28.05 -43.09
C SER A 59 -3.56 -28.53 -42.15
N GLN A 60 -2.98 -29.70 -42.46
CA GLN A 60 -1.86 -30.27 -41.71
C GLN A 60 -0.55 -29.68 -42.25
N ALA A 61 0.17 -28.94 -41.42
CA ALA A 61 1.60 -28.72 -41.59
C ALA A 61 2.32 -29.43 -40.43
N ALA A 62 2.83 -30.63 -40.72
CA ALA A 62 3.56 -31.46 -39.77
C ALA A 62 4.99 -30.94 -39.60
N TRP A 63 5.32 -30.40 -38.43
CA TRP A 63 6.70 -30.15 -38.03
C TRP A 63 7.28 -31.43 -37.44
N ARG A 64 8.17 -32.09 -38.19
CA ARG A 64 8.98 -33.21 -37.69
C ARG A 64 10.00 -32.65 -36.69
N LEU A 65 9.96 -33.11 -35.45
CA LEU A 65 11.01 -32.87 -34.46
C LEU A 65 12.10 -33.94 -34.63
N SER A 66 13.32 -33.52 -34.96
CA SER A 66 14.53 -34.34 -34.84
C SER A 66 15.07 -34.26 -33.41
N PRO A 67 15.49 -35.38 -32.78
CA PRO A 67 16.05 -35.34 -31.44
C PRO A 67 17.56 -35.07 -31.46
N GLY A 68 18.00 -34.13 -30.62
CA GLY A 68 19.38 -34.05 -30.15
C GLY A 68 20.12 -32.76 -30.49
N THR A 69 20.10 -31.80 -29.57
CA THR A 69 21.30 -31.05 -29.15
C THR A 69 20.99 -30.35 -27.82
N ALA A 70 21.97 -30.38 -26.91
CA ALA A 70 21.86 -29.95 -25.53
C ALA A 70 21.40 -28.48 -25.39
N SER A 71 20.53 -28.23 -24.40
CA SER A 71 20.00 -26.91 -24.07
C SER A 71 21.10 -25.97 -23.56
N ALA A 72 21.47 -24.99 -24.36
CA ALA A 72 22.12 -23.77 -23.86
C ALA A 72 21.09 -22.96 -23.04
N PRO A 73 21.51 -22.26 -21.96
CA PRO A 73 20.59 -21.47 -21.15
C PRO A 73 20.00 -20.33 -21.99
N LEU A 74 18.69 -20.14 -21.88
CA LEU A 74 17.96 -19.02 -22.48
C LEU A 74 18.48 -17.71 -21.89
N GLY A 75 19.45 -17.11 -22.57
CA GLY A 75 19.88 -15.74 -22.31
C GLY A 75 18.73 -14.80 -22.68
N TYR A 76 18.22 -14.06 -21.70
CA TYR A 76 17.42 -12.87 -21.95
C TYR A 76 18.35 -11.83 -22.61
N THR A 77 18.35 -11.74 -23.93
CA THR A 77 18.95 -10.62 -24.62
C THR A 77 18.10 -9.39 -24.33
N SER A 78 18.64 -8.50 -23.49
CA SER A 78 18.12 -7.15 -23.31
C SER A 78 18.03 -6.48 -24.68
N ILE A 79 16.80 -6.22 -25.14
CA ILE A 79 16.54 -5.41 -26.33
C ILE A 79 16.70 -3.95 -25.93
N ALA A 80 17.93 -3.57 -25.56
CA ALA A 80 18.28 -2.18 -25.35
C ALA A 80 18.44 -1.51 -26.73
N GLY A 81 17.57 -0.54 -27.02
CA GLY A 81 17.89 0.52 -27.99
C GLY A 81 17.47 0.31 -29.44
N ALA A 82 16.27 -0.22 -29.71
CA ALA A 82 15.60 0.21 -30.93
C ALA A 82 14.91 1.55 -30.61
N ASP A 83 15.48 2.66 -31.08
CA ASP A 83 14.81 3.96 -31.14
C ASP A 83 13.59 3.85 -32.06
N LEU A 84 12.53 3.22 -31.57
CA LEU A 84 11.23 3.21 -32.20
C LEU A 84 10.67 4.62 -32.05
N LYS A 85 11.06 5.50 -32.96
CA LYS A 85 10.38 6.79 -33.13
C LYS A 85 8.89 6.48 -33.28
N PRO A 86 8.01 7.02 -32.41
CA PRO A 86 6.60 6.74 -32.51
C PRO A 86 6.15 7.10 -33.93
N PRO A 87 5.30 6.27 -34.56
CA PRO A 87 4.81 6.56 -35.90
C PRO A 87 4.17 7.94 -35.88
N THR A 88 4.74 8.90 -36.60
CA THR A 88 4.11 10.21 -36.79
C THR A 88 2.87 9.97 -37.62
N GLN A 89 1.71 9.98 -36.96
CA GLN A 89 0.44 9.99 -37.66
C GLN A 89 0.35 11.28 -38.48
N PRO A 90 -0.01 11.20 -39.78
CA PRO A 90 -0.23 12.39 -40.57
C PRO A 90 -1.38 13.21 -39.95
N LEU A 91 -1.28 14.54 -40.03
CA LEU A 91 -2.36 15.41 -39.59
C LEU A 91 -3.63 15.09 -40.39
N PRO A 92 -4.82 15.17 -39.75
CA PRO A 92 -6.07 14.93 -40.44
C PRO A 92 -6.31 15.98 -41.53
N ASP A 93 -6.94 15.56 -42.63
CA ASP A 93 -7.32 16.43 -43.75
C ASP A 93 -8.30 17.52 -43.26
N PRO A 94 -7.99 18.82 -43.42
CA PRO A 94 -8.86 19.92 -43.00
C PRO A 94 -10.24 19.89 -43.64
N GLU A 95 -10.37 19.45 -44.91
CA GLU A 95 -11.68 19.35 -45.57
C GLU A 95 -12.53 18.29 -44.88
N ILE A 96 -11.94 17.16 -44.49
CA ILE A 96 -12.65 16.10 -43.75
C ILE A 96 -13.08 16.62 -42.37
N MET A 97 -12.19 17.30 -41.65
CA MET A 97 -12.52 17.86 -40.33
C MET A 97 -13.67 18.86 -40.40
N MET A 98 -13.68 19.75 -41.40
CA MET A 98 -14.77 20.71 -41.63
C MET A 98 -16.11 20.00 -41.89
N HIS A 99 -16.13 18.93 -42.70
CA HIS A 99 -17.35 18.17 -42.94
C HIS A 99 -17.83 17.44 -41.67
N VAL A 100 -16.93 16.92 -40.85
CA VAL A 100 -17.26 16.27 -39.57
C VAL A 100 -17.91 17.27 -38.60
N GLU A 101 -17.33 18.45 -38.44
CA GLU A 101 -17.89 19.49 -37.57
C GLU A 101 -19.21 20.05 -38.11
N ALA A 102 -19.35 20.18 -39.43
CA ALA A 102 -20.62 20.59 -40.04
C ALA A 102 -21.73 19.54 -39.82
N ALA A 103 -21.39 18.24 -39.82
CA ALA A 103 -22.35 17.15 -39.66
C ALA A 103 -22.71 16.86 -38.19
N LEU A 104 -21.73 16.91 -37.28
CA LEU A 104 -21.89 16.51 -35.88
C LEU A 104 -21.92 17.69 -34.89
N GLY A 105 -21.65 18.91 -35.36
CA GLY A 105 -21.43 20.08 -34.51
C GLY A 105 -20.00 20.14 -33.96
N SER A 106 -19.76 21.09 -33.06
CA SER A 106 -18.46 21.24 -32.39
C SER A 106 -18.14 19.99 -31.57
N LEU A 107 -16.95 19.42 -31.79
CA LEU A 107 -16.45 18.29 -31.03
C LEU A 107 -16.00 18.71 -29.64
N ASP A 108 -16.32 17.92 -28.62
CA ASP A 108 -15.82 18.16 -27.26
C ASP A 108 -14.30 17.96 -27.23
N THR A 109 -13.59 18.97 -26.74
CA THR A 109 -12.12 18.95 -26.62
C THR A 109 -11.66 18.40 -25.27
N LYS A 110 -12.60 18.09 -24.36
CA LYS A 110 -12.27 17.45 -23.08
C LYS A 110 -11.68 16.06 -23.35
N PRO A 111 -10.70 15.63 -22.52
CA PRO A 111 -10.20 14.26 -22.57
C PRO A 111 -11.35 13.26 -22.43
N LEU A 112 -11.42 12.29 -23.34
CA LEU A 112 -12.43 11.22 -23.29
C LEU A 112 -12.30 10.37 -22.02
N ALA A 113 -11.07 10.20 -21.52
CA ALA A 113 -10.81 9.56 -20.25
C ALA A 113 -10.53 10.63 -19.19
N PRO A 114 -11.33 10.72 -18.12
CA PRO A 114 -11.01 11.59 -17.01
C PRO A 114 -9.68 11.20 -16.34
N ALA A 115 -9.09 12.17 -15.65
CA ALA A 115 -7.92 11.94 -14.82
C ALA A 115 -8.28 10.96 -13.69
N PRO A 116 -7.37 10.02 -13.35
CA PRO A 116 -7.60 9.11 -12.24
C PRO A 116 -7.65 9.86 -10.92
N ARG A 117 -8.50 9.41 -9.99
CA ARG A 117 -8.51 9.90 -8.61
C ARG A 117 -7.17 9.60 -7.92
N PRO A 118 -6.71 10.48 -7.01
CA PRO A 118 -5.50 10.24 -6.24
C PRO A 118 -5.54 8.93 -5.46
N VAL A 119 -4.39 8.30 -5.35
CA VAL A 119 -4.21 7.00 -4.71
C VAL A 119 -3.33 7.15 -3.48
N VAL A 120 -3.70 6.44 -2.40
CA VAL A 120 -2.80 6.21 -1.27
C VAL A 120 -2.04 4.91 -1.51
N ILE A 121 -0.71 5.02 -1.61
CA ILE A 121 0.22 3.92 -1.80
C ILE A 121 0.92 3.62 -0.48
N VAL A 122 0.77 2.40 0.02
CA VAL A 122 1.44 1.92 1.22
C VAL A 122 2.63 1.06 0.80
N ILE A 123 3.85 1.53 1.12
CA ILE A 123 5.08 0.74 0.99
C ILE A 123 5.45 0.18 2.36
N SER A 124 5.33 -1.13 2.50
CA SER A 124 5.74 -1.88 3.70
C SER A 124 6.71 -3.01 3.37
N GLY A 125 7.10 -3.79 4.36
CA GLY A 125 8.11 -4.85 4.21
C GLY A 125 8.93 -5.02 5.48
N PRO A 126 9.78 -6.06 5.58
CA PRO A 126 10.54 -6.29 6.79
C PRO A 126 11.63 -5.22 7.01
N SER A 127 12.06 -5.05 8.25
CA SER A 127 13.24 -4.24 8.56
C SER A 127 14.48 -4.74 7.81
N GLY A 128 15.25 -3.83 7.21
CA GLY A 128 16.50 -4.15 6.49
C GLY A 128 16.33 -4.39 4.99
N VAL A 129 15.09 -4.45 4.48
CA VAL A 129 14.83 -4.73 3.07
C VAL A 129 15.19 -3.60 2.11
N GLY A 130 15.42 -2.39 2.61
CA GLY A 130 15.78 -1.24 1.78
C GLY A 130 14.62 -0.32 1.38
N LYS A 131 13.49 -0.30 2.11
CA LYS A 131 12.37 0.63 1.88
C LYS A 131 12.81 2.08 1.69
N ASP A 132 13.75 2.56 2.51
CA ASP A 132 14.26 3.93 2.40
C ASP A 132 14.99 4.17 1.08
N ALA A 133 15.79 3.21 0.61
CA ALA A 133 16.47 3.30 -0.68
C ALA A 133 15.48 3.29 -1.84
N VAL A 134 14.45 2.44 -1.78
CA VAL A 134 13.36 2.40 -2.77
C VAL A 134 12.64 3.75 -2.81
N LEU A 135 12.32 4.34 -1.66
CA LEU A 135 11.62 5.63 -1.60
C LEU A 135 12.48 6.79 -2.08
N THR A 136 13.75 6.84 -1.70
CA THR A 136 14.68 7.86 -2.22
C THR A 136 14.78 7.78 -3.73
N ARG A 137 14.95 6.56 -4.27
CA ARG A 137 15.06 6.37 -5.70
C ARG A 137 13.74 6.64 -6.44
N LEU A 138 12.60 6.32 -5.83
CA LEU A 138 11.28 6.66 -6.38
C LEU A 138 11.06 8.18 -6.38
N LYS A 139 11.45 8.91 -5.33
CA LYS A 139 11.40 10.38 -5.27
C LYS A 139 12.16 11.04 -6.42
N GLU A 140 13.33 10.49 -6.79
CA GLU A 140 14.14 11.00 -7.90
C GLU A 140 13.48 10.80 -9.28
N GLN A 141 12.58 9.81 -9.41
CA GLN A 141 11.96 9.46 -10.68
C GLN A 141 10.51 9.96 -10.81
N ARG A 142 9.86 10.32 -9.70
CA ARG A 142 8.41 10.55 -9.62
C ARG A 142 8.10 11.82 -8.82
N GLU A 143 8.17 12.95 -9.51
CA GLU A 143 7.80 14.27 -8.95
C GLU A 143 6.28 14.44 -8.75
N ASP A 144 5.48 13.56 -9.34
CA ASP A 144 4.02 13.51 -9.24
C ASP A 144 3.51 12.84 -7.95
N LEU A 145 4.41 12.35 -7.09
CA LEU A 145 4.09 11.67 -5.84
C LEU A 145 4.41 12.54 -4.62
N TYR A 146 3.48 12.59 -3.68
CA TYR A 146 3.70 13.19 -2.36
C TYR A 146 4.13 12.13 -1.35
N PHE A 147 5.33 12.29 -0.79
CA PHE A 147 5.88 11.35 0.19
C PHE A 147 5.67 11.87 1.61
N VAL A 148 4.88 11.15 2.40
CA VAL A 148 4.57 11.57 3.76
C VAL A 148 5.78 11.40 4.67
N VAL A 149 6.09 12.45 5.42
CA VAL A 149 7.10 12.43 6.47
C VAL A 149 6.47 11.84 7.74
N THR A 150 6.90 10.63 8.10
CA THR A 150 6.44 9.92 9.31
C THR A 150 6.89 10.65 10.57
N ALA A 151 6.05 10.71 11.60
CA ALA A 151 6.44 11.15 12.94
C ALA A 151 7.01 9.97 13.74
N THR A 152 7.98 10.21 14.62
CA THR A 152 8.51 9.18 15.52
C THR A 152 8.92 9.71 16.89
N SER A 153 8.77 8.88 17.93
CA SER A 153 9.28 9.19 19.28
C SER A 153 10.76 8.95 19.48
N ARG A 154 11.41 8.24 18.56
CA ARG A 154 12.82 7.92 18.76
C ARG A 154 13.69 9.17 18.60
N PRO A 155 14.85 9.23 19.27
CA PRO A 155 15.83 10.28 19.02
C PRO A 155 16.32 10.28 17.58
N LYS A 156 16.55 11.47 17.04
CA LYS A 156 17.20 11.70 15.73
C LYS A 156 18.60 11.07 15.70
N ARG A 157 18.94 10.31 14.66
CA ARG A 157 20.28 9.75 14.44
C ARG A 157 21.20 10.77 13.75
N PRO A 158 22.53 10.61 13.84
CA PRO A 158 23.46 11.41 13.05
C PRO A 158 23.15 11.33 11.55
N GLY A 159 23.09 12.49 10.89
CA GLY A 159 22.78 12.62 9.46
C GLY A 159 21.29 12.77 9.13
N GLU A 160 20.38 12.50 10.07
CA GLU A 160 18.95 12.72 9.85
C GLU A 160 18.55 14.20 10.03
N VAL A 161 17.56 14.62 9.27
CA VAL A 161 17.05 15.99 9.19
C VAL A 161 15.56 16.02 9.58
N GLU A 162 15.23 16.90 10.53
CA GLU A 162 13.86 17.17 10.99
C GLU A 162 12.98 17.62 9.83
N GLY A 163 11.77 17.07 9.74
CA GLY A 163 10.81 17.42 8.68
C GLY A 163 11.16 16.89 7.29
N ARG A 164 12.28 16.17 7.13
CA ARG A 164 12.65 15.49 5.88
C ARG A 164 12.67 13.97 6.05
N ASP A 165 13.39 13.49 7.05
CA ASP A 165 13.56 12.05 7.30
C ASP A 165 12.44 11.52 8.21
N TYR A 166 12.15 12.28 9.27
CA TYR A 166 11.02 12.11 10.18
C TYR A 166 10.65 13.47 10.81
N PHE A 167 9.44 13.56 11.37
CA PHE A 167 9.18 14.50 12.46
C PHE A 167 9.62 13.85 13.78
N PHE A 168 10.64 14.38 14.44
CA PHE A 168 11.15 13.83 15.69
C PHE A 168 10.39 14.47 16.87
N VAL A 169 9.42 13.74 17.40
CA VAL A 169 8.46 14.26 18.39
C VAL A 169 8.68 13.55 19.71
N GLY A 170 8.85 14.28 20.82
CA GLY A 170 8.99 13.66 22.14
C GLY A 170 7.78 12.77 22.49
N ARG A 171 7.99 11.71 23.27
CA ARG A 171 6.95 10.72 23.60
C ARG A 171 5.65 11.36 24.13
N GLU A 172 5.75 12.27 25.10
CA GLU A 172 4.59 12.97 25.67
C GLU A 172 3.81 13.75 24.61
N ARG A 173 4.52 14.43 23.70
CA ARG A 173 3.88 15.17 22.60
C ARG A 173 3.27 14.23 21.57
N PHE A 174 3.87 13.08 21.32
CA PHE A 174 3.31 12.05 20.46
C PHE A 174 1.99 11.51 21.03
N GLU A 175 1.96 11.23 22.35
CA GLU A 175 0.74 10.77 23.04
C GLU A 175 -0.36 11.85 23.01
N GLN A 176 0.00 13.14 23.09
CA GLN A 176 -0.95 14.23 22.84
C GLN A 176 -1.50 14.20 21.41
N TRP A 177 -0.66 14.01 20.39
CA TRP A 177 -1.13 13.90 18.99
C TRP A 177 -2.08 12.73 18.78
N ILE A 178 -1.87 11.61 19.48
CA ILE A 178 -2.82 10.50 19.50
C ILE A 178 -4.16 10.93 20.11
N ALA A 179 -4.13 11.58 21.28
CA ALA A 179 -5.34 12.04 21.99
C ALA A 179 -6.13 13.11 21.20
N GLU A 180 -5.43 13.89 20.38
CA GLU A 180 -5.99 14.95 19.53
C GLU A 180 -6.42 14.45 18.13
N ASP A 181 -6.35 13.14 17.83
CA ASP A 181 -6.64 12.53 16.51
C ASP A 181 -5.86 13.17 15.33
N MET A 182 -4.64 13.62 15.61
CA MET A 182 -3.76 14.29 14.64
C MET A 182 -3.02 13.31 13.71
N LEU A 183 -3.10 12.01 14.01
CA LEU A 183 -2.43 10.94 13.29
C LEU A 183 -3.46 10.06 12.58
N LEU A 184 -3.29 9.86 11.27
CA LEU A 184 -4.10 8.93 10.49
C LEU A 184 -3.93 7.49 11.00
N GLU A 185 -2.69 7.15 11.35
CA GLU A 185 -2.28 5.84 11.86
C GLU A 185 -1.09 6.03 12.82
N HIS A 186 -1.01 5.18 13.84
CA HIS A 186 0.15 5.08 14.69
C HIS A 186 0.35 3.65 15.23
N ALA A 187 1.61 3.30 15.48
CA ALA A 187 2.01 2.01 16.02
C ALA A 187 3.23 2.14 16.94
N LEU A 188 3.39 1.17 17.84
CA LEU A 188 4.60 1.04 18.67
C LEU A 188 5.55 0.02 18.02
N VAL A 189 6.64 0.51 17.46
CA VAL A 189 7.56 -0.27 16.62
C VAL A 189 8.92 -0.31 17.29
N TYR A 190 9.35 -1.50 17.74
CA TYR A 190 10.57 -1.68 18.54
C TYR A 190 10.61 -0.80 19.81
N GLY A 191 9.45 -0.56 20.43
CA GLY A 191 9.31 0.27 21.63
C GLY A 191 9.26 1.77 21.36
N GLU A 192 9.26 2.20 20.10
CA GLU A 192 9.20 3.59 19.69
C GLU A 192 7.91 3.87 18.92
N TYR A 193 7.24 4.98 19.21
CA TYR A 193 6.08 5.39 18.44
C TYR A 193 6.49 5.77 17.02
N LYS A 194 5.64 5.38 16.08
CA LYS A 194 5.62 5.85 14.70
C LYS A 194 4.21 6.21 14.31
N GLY A 195 4.03 7.23 13.49
CA GLY A 195 2.71 7.60 13.01
C GLY A 195 2.72 8.50 11.80
N ILE A 196 1.59 8.54 11.13
CA ILE A 196 1.35 9.27 9.89
C ILE A 196 0.54 10.53 10.20
N PRO A 197 1.13 11.75 10.15
CA PRO A 197 0.38 12.97 10.40
C PRO A 197 -0.76 13.13 9.38
N ARG A 198 -2.00 13.17 9.87
CA ARG A 198 -3.22 13.17 9.06
C ARG A 198 -3.23 14.33 8.04
N GLN A 199 -2.84 15.51 8.49
CA GLN A 199 -2.81 16.73 7.69
C GLN A 199 -2.01 16.60 6.38
N GLN A 200 -0.89 15.86 6.39
CA GLN A 200 -0.08 15.65 5.18
C GLN A 200 -0.84 14.85 4.12
N VAL A 201 -1.55 13.80 4.55
CA VAL A 201 -2.31 12.93 3.66
C VAL A 201 -3.50 13.70 3.09
N ASP A 202 -4.28 14.35 3.96
CA ASP A 202 -5.49 15.07 3.55
C ASP A 202 -5.17 16.22 2.58
N ALA A 203 -4.11 16.98 2.85
CA ALA A 203 -3.70 18.09 1.99
C ALA A 203 -3.24 17.62 0.61
N ALA A 204 -2.46 16.53 0.54
CA ALA A 204 -1.98 15.99 -0.73
C ALA A 204 -3.10 15.39 -1.58
N LEU A 205 -4.03 14.65 -0.97
CA LEU A 205 -5.20 14.12 -1.66
C LEU A 205 -6.12 15.24 -2.16
N ALA A 206 -6.34 16.28 -1.35
CA ALA A 206 -7.13 17.46 -1.75
C ALA A 206 -6.49 18.23 -2.92
N ALA A 207 -5.16 18.20 -3.03
CA ALA A 207 -4.42 18.78 -4.15
C ALA A 207 -4.42 17.89 -5.41
N GLY A 208 -5.07 16.73 -5.39
CA GLY A 208 -5.09 15.82 -6.54
C GLY A 208 -3.80 15.01 -6.70
N THR A 209 -2.96 14.90 -5.67
CA THR A 209 -1.65 14.24 -5.72
C THR A 209 -1.69 12.86 -5.06
N ASP A 210 -1.06 11.87 -5.68
CA ASP A 210 -0.92 10.53 -5.12
C ASP A 210 -0.01 10.56 -3.88
N VAL A 211 -0.35 9.78 -2.85
CA VAL A 211 0.30 9.84 -1.53
C VAL A 211 1.04 8.55 -1.24
N VAL A 212 2.33 8.63 -0.93
CA VAL A 212 3.16 7.47 -0.57
C VAL A 212 3.41 7.45 0.95
N LEU A 213 3.02 6.35 1.58
CA LEU A 213 3.21 6.06 3.00
C LEU A 213 4.29 4.99 3.18
N ARG A 214 5.26 5.24 4.07
CA ARG A 214 6.25 4.26 4.53
C ARG A 214 5.93 3.83 5.95
N ILE A 215 5.32 2.66 6.11
CA ILE A 215 4.86 2.13 7.42
C ILE A 215 5.20 0.65 7.57
N ASP A 216 5.21 0.14 8.79
CA ASP A 216 5.36 -1.30 9.05
C ASP A 216 4.06 -2.08 8.73
N VAL A 217 4.09 -3.39 8.95
CA VAL A 217 2.98 -4.30 8.63
C VAL A 217 1.72 -4.04 9.46
N GLN A 218 1.85 -3.57 10.70
CA GLN A 218 0.72 -3.22 11.56
C GLN A 218 0.07 -1.93 11.07
N GLY A 219 0.90 -0.92 10.77
CA GLY A 219 0.42 0.33 10.19
C GLY A 219 -0.25 0.11 8.84
N ALA A 220 0.32 -0.73 7.98
CA ALA A 220 -0.27 -1.08 6.69
C ALA A 220 -1.66 -1.72 6.85
N ALA A 221 -1.83 -2.65 7.79
CA ALA A 221 -3.13 -3.24 8.08
C ALA A 221 -4.14 -2.20 8.59
N THR A 222 -3.69 -1.22 9.38
CA THR A 222 -4.54 -0.12 9.86
C THR A 222 -4.97 0.80 8.72
N VAL A 223 -4.03 1.22 7.86
CA VAL A 223 -4.36 2.04 6.68
C VAL A 223 -5.31 1.30 5.75
N LYS A 224 -5.12 -0.01 5.52
CA LYS A 224 -6.03 -0.79 4.67
C LYS A 224 -7.47 -0.85 5.24
N ARG A 225 -7.65 -0.80 6.56
CA ARG A 225 -8.99 -0.70 7.18
C ARG A 225 -9.59 0.70 7.05
N LEU A 226 -8.78 1.74 7.20
CA LEU A 226 -9.23 3.14 7.13
C LEU A 226 -9.48 3.61 5.69
N ILE A 227 -8.68 3.11 4.74
CA ILE A 227 -8.68 3.45 3.32
C ILE A 227 -8.64 2.12 2.52
N PRO A 228 -9.77 1.42 2.38
CA PRO A 228 -9.81 0.12 1.69
C PRO A 228 -9.28 0.14 0.26
N ASP A 229 -9.45 1.28 -0.44
CA ASP A 229 -9.00 1.50 -1.81
C ASP A 229 -7.50 1.85 -1.94
N CYS A 230 -6.74 1.85 -0.83
CA CYS A 230 -5.30 2.04 -0.88
C CYS A 230 -4.60 0.89 -1.61
N VAL A 231 -3.48 1.20 -2.25
CA VAL A 231 -2.62 0.21 -2.92
C VAL A 231 -1.51 -0.17 -1.96
N SER A 232 -1.49 -1.42 -1.50
CA SER A 232 -0.49 -1.91 -0.55
C SER A 232 0.55 -2.79 -1.23
N ILE A 233 1.82 -2.40 -1.10
CA ILE A 233 2.97 -3.05 -1.72
C ILE A 233 3.93 -3.52 -0.63
N PHE A 234 4.16 -4.83 -0.57
CA PHE A 234 5.16 -5.44 0.31
C PHE A 234 6.49 -5.58 -0.42
N VAL A 235 7.48 -4.78 -0.02
CA VAL A 235 8.85 -4.90 -0.52
C VAL A 235 9.57 -5.96 0.31
N THR A 236 10.13 -6.99 -0.34
CA THR A 236 10.91 -8.07 0.32
C THR A 236 12.32 -8.22 -0.28
N ALA A 237 13.16 -9.02 0.36
CA ALA A 237 14.49 -9.38 -0.14
C ALA A 237 14.42 -10.71 -0.91
N ASP A 238 15.45 -11.01 -1.70
CA ASP A 238 15.50 -12.25 -2.50
C ASP A 238 15.56 -13.51 -1.62
N SER A 239 16.16 -13.39 -0.43
CA SER A 239 16.19 -14.44 0.57
C SER A 239 16.36 -13.88 1.98
N GLU A 240 16.13 -14.75 2.97
CA GLU A 240 16.36 -14.41 4.37
C GLU A 240 17.85 -14.12 4.65
N ASP A 241 18.76 -14.89 4.05
CA ASP A 241 20.21 -14.66 4.19
C ASP A 241 20.60 -13.25 3.73
N VAL A 242 20.09 -12.81 2.58
CA VAL A 242 20.29 -11.43 2.08
C VAL A 242 19.76 -10.40 3.07
N LEU A 243 18.58 -10.62 3.63
CA LEU A 243 17.98 -9.71 4.62
C LEU A 243 18.84 -9.61 5.89
N VAL A 244 19.33 -10.74 6.41
CA VAL A 244 20.21 -10.81 7.58
C VAL A 244 21.54 -10.13 7.28
N ARG A 245 22.17 -10.40 6.12
CA ARG A 245 23.41 -9.73 5.70
C ARG A 245 23.25 -8.22 5.64
N ARG A 246 22.14 -7.72 5.08
CA ARG A 246 21.82 -6.28 5.04
C ARG A 246 21.68 -5.68 6.45
N LEU A 247 21.10 -6.41 7.40
CA LEU A 247 20.98 -5.96 8.79
C LEU A 247 22.35 -5.93 9.51
N VAL A 248 23.17 -6.97 9.33
CA VAL A 248 24.53 -7.07 9.89
C VAL A 248 25.44 -5.97 9.34
N ALA A 249 25.39 -5.74 8.02
CA ALA A 249 26.26 -4.78 7.33
C ALA A 249 26.07 -3.33 7.81
N ARG A 250 24.91 -3.00 8.39
CA ARG A 250 24.67 -1.66 8.95
C ARG A 250 25.54 -1.33 10.16
N LYS A 251 26.23 -2.30 10.79
CA LYS A 251 27.26 -2.14 11.85
C LYS A 251 26.97 -1.08 12.93
N THR A 252 25.71 -0.84 13.26
CA THR A 252 25.29 0.31 14.07
C THR A 252 24.71 -0.09 15.43
N GLU A 253 24.61 -1.39 15.70
CA GLU A 253 23.80 -1.91 16.79
C GLU A 253 24.49 -3.11 17.45
N PRO A 254 24.40 -3.27 18.79
CA PRO A 254 24.89 -4.46 19.48
C PRO A 254 24.10 -5.72 19.09
N LEU A 255 24.71 -6.89 19.33
CA LEU A 255 24.23 -8.19 18.84
C LEU A 255 22.81 -8.54 19.31
N ASP A 256 22.46 -8.21 20.55
CA ASP A 256 21.14 -8.40 21.14
C ASP A 256 20.05 -7.67 20.34
N LYS A 257 20.28 -6.40 19.99
CA LYS A 257 19.35 -5.60 19.16
C LYS A 257 19.25 -6.13 17.74
N LEU A 258 20.37 -6.58 17.16
CA LEU A 258 20.37 -7.20 15.84
C LEU A 258 19.50 -8.46 15.80
N LEU A 259 19.61 -9.34 16.81
CA LEU A 259 18.79 -10.55 16.91
C LEU A 259 17.30 -10.24 17.00
N VAL A 260 16.92 -9.21 17.77
CA VAL A 260 15.53 -8.73 17.83
C VAL A 260 15.05 -8.30 16.44
N ARG A 261 15.85 -7.53 15.70
CA ARG A 261 15.48 -7.08 14.34
C ARG A 261 15.36 -8.23 13.36
N VAL A 262 16.25 -9.22 13.40
CA VAL A 262 16.15 -10.42 12.55
C VAL A 262 14.89 -11.21 12.87
N LYS A 263 14.59 -11.44 14.15
CA LYS A 263 13.36 -12.13 14.58
C LYS A 263 12.11 -11.38 14.12
N THR A 264 12.05 -10.06 14.30
CA THR A 264 10.92 -9.25 13.83
C THR A 264 10.81 -9.26 12.32
N ALA A 265 11.92 -9.17 11.59
CA ALA A 265 11.91 -9.22 10.13
C ALA A 265 11.32 -10.54 9.59
N ARG A 266 11.57 -11.67 10.26
CA ARG A 266 10.91 -12.95 9.95
C ARG A 266 9.39 -12.87 10.18
N GLN A 267 8.97 -12.34 11.32
CA GLN A 267 7.54 -12.16 11.64
C GLN A 267 6.85 -11.22 10.64
N GLU A 268 7.49 -10.11 10.25
CA GLU A 268 6.97 -9.19 9.24
C GLU A 268 6.77 -9.87 7.88
N ASN A 269 7.64 -10.80 7.50
CA ASN A 269 7.50 -11.59 6.26
C ASN A 269 6.29 -12.54 6.26
N GLU A 270 5.84 -13.01 7.42
CA GLU A 270 4.63 -13.84 7.52
C GLU A 270 3.37 -13.06 7.11
N HIS A 271 3.41 -11.72 7.12
CA HIS A 271 2.29 -10.86 6.74
C HIS A 271 2.16 -10.58 5.25
N ILE A 272 3.06 -11.10 4.40
CA ILE A 272 3.11 -10.81 2.96
C ILE A 272 1.76 -11.02 2.25
N ALA A 273 1.00 -12.04 2.66
CA ALA A 273 -0.29 -12.39 2.07
C ALA A 273 -1.40 -11.35 2.31
N ASN A 274 -1.16 -10.36 3.18
CA ASN A 274 -2.12 -9.30 3.49
C ASN A 274 -1.97 -8.06 2.58
N PHE A 275 -1.06 -8.09 1.62
CA PHE A 275 -0.77 -6.99 0.71
C PHE A 275 -1.29 -7.28 -0.70
N ASP A 276 -1.64 -6.23 -1.44
CA ASP A 276 -2.13 -6.35 -2.81
C ASP A 276 -1.01 -6.81 -3.78
N TYR A 277 0.23 -6.37 -3.51
CA TYR A 277 1.41 -6.66 -4.33
C TYR A 277 2.63 -7.02 -3.49
N VAL A 278 3.52 -7.84 -4.06
CA VAL A 278 4.89 -8.06 -3.57
C VAL A 278 5.89 -7.58 -4.62
N VAL A 279 6.95 -6.89 -4.18
CA VAL A 279 8.10 -6.52 -5.02
C VAL A 279 9.38 -6.98 -4.34
N VAL A 280 10.26 -7.66 -5.08
CA VAL A 280 11.54 -8.15 -4.57
C VAL A 280 12.63 -7.12 -4.85
N ASN A 281 13.21 -6.55 -3.80
CA ASN A 281 14.37 -5.68 -3.87
C ASN A 281 15.66 -6.51 -3.82
N ARG A 282 16.11 -7.00 -4.98
CA ARG A 282 17.34 -7.80 -5.14
C ARG A 282 18.60 -6.96 -4.95
N ASP A 283 19.69 -7.61 -4.54
CA ASP A 283 20.97 -6.92 -4.38
C ASP A 283 21.47 -6.40 -5.74
N GLY A 284 21.77 -5.10 -5.81
CA GLY A 284 22.24 -4.45 -7.04
C GLY A 284 21.15 -4.07 -8.05
N GLU A 285 19.88 -4.42 -7.80
CA GLU A 285 18.77 -4.19 -8.77
C GLU A 285 17.72 -3.20 -8.23
N LEU A 286 18.16 -2.16 -7.53
CA LEU A 286 17.26 -1.15 -6.95
C LEU A 286 16.38 -0.48 -8.01
N ASP A 287 16.94 -0.14 -9.17
CA ASP A 287 16.19 0.48 -10.27
C ASP A 287 15.06 -0.42 -10.78
N ASP A 288 15.28 -1.73 -10.81
CA ASP A 288 14.27 -2.67 -11.28
C ASP A 288 13.14 -2.85 -10.27
N CYS A 289 13.47 -2.84 -8.97
CA CYS A 289 12.48 -2.77 -7.90
C CYS A 289 11.62 -1.50 -8.00
N VAL A 290 12.24 -0.34 -8.25
CA VAL A 290 11.52 0.94 -8.37
C VAL A 290 10.67 1.00 -9.64
N ARG A 291 11.17 0.44 -10.76
CA ARG A 291 10.41 0.27 -12.00
C ARG A 291 9.15 -0.56 -11.78
N GLN A 292 9.24 -1.66 -11.02
CA GLN A 292 8.08 -2.49 -10.68
C GLN A 292 7.07 -1.74 -9.80
N VAL A 293 7.53 -1.01 -8.77
CA VAL A 293 6.66 -0.17 -7.94
C VAL A 293 5.94 0.88 -8.79
N SER A 294 6.67 1.60 -9.65
CA SER A 294 6.07 2.58 -10.57
C SER A 294 5.05 1.94 -11.51
N GLY A 295 5.35 0.76 -12.07
CA GLY A 295 4.42 0.03 -12.93
C GLY A 295 3.12 -0.37 -12.22
N ILE A 296 3.19 -0.76 -10.94
CA ILE A 296 2.01 -1.04 -10.11
C ILE A 296 1.16 0.23 -9.96
N ILE A 297 1.78 1.38 -9.66
CA ILE A 297 1.09 2.66 -9.52
C ILE A 297 0.35 3.03 -10.81
N GLU A 298 1.02 2.91 -11.97
CA GLU A 298 0.40 3.20 -13.27
C GLU A 298 -0.77 2.25 -13.58
N ALA A 299 -0.61 0.96 -13.30
CA ALA A 299 -1.65 -0.03 -13.50
C ALA A 299 -2.88 0.25 -12.62
N GLU A 300 -2.67 0.64 -11.36
CA GLU A 300 -3.74 1.02 -10.44
C GLU A 300 -4.48 2.27 -10.93
N LYS A 301 -3.77 3.29 -11.42
CA LYS A 301 -4.36 4.50 -12.01
C LYS A 301 -5.06 4.24 -13.35
N ALA A 302 -4.74 3.15 -14.04
CA ALA A 302 -5.43 2.74 -15.25
C ALA A 302 -6.80 2.07 -15.00
N LYS A 303 -7.10 1.67 -13.76
CA LYS A 303 -8.40 1.04 -13.42
C LYS A 303 -9.57 1.96 -13.77
N VAL A 304 -10.58 1.42 -14.46
CA VAL A 304 -11.82 2.13 -14.80
C VAL A 304 -12.49 2.71 -13.56
N SER A 305 -12.55 1.95 -12.46
CA SER A 305 -13.13 2.39 -11.18
C SER A 305 -12.43 3.59 -10.54
N ARG A 306 -11.16 3.87 -10.88
CA ARG A 306 -10.44 5.06 -10.42
C ARG A 306 -10.57 6.25 -11.35
N ARG A 307 -11.02 6.05 -12.59
CA ARG A 307 -11.22 7.11 -13.58
C ARG A 307 -12.68 7.59 -13.61
N LEU A 308 -13.62 6.65 -13.61
CA LEU A 308 -15.05 6.93 -13.80
C LEU A 308 -15.88 6.93 -12.51
N GLY A 309 -15.29 6.57 -11.38
CA GLY A 309 -15.96 6.48 -10.08
C GLY A 309 -15.48 7.49 -9.07
#